data_AF-B1YCC9-F1
#
_entry.id   AF-B1YCC9-F1
#
_cell.length_a   1.000
_cell.length_b   1.000
_cell.length_c   1.000
_cell.angle_alpha   90.00
_cell.angle_beta   90.00
_cell.angle_gamma   90.00
#
_symmetry.space_group_name_H-M   'P 1'
#
loop_
_entity.id
_entity.type
_entity.pdbx_description
1 polymer ?
#
loop_
_entity_poly.entity_id
_entity_poly.type
_entity_poly.pdbx_seq_one_letter_code
_entity_poly.pdbx_strand_id
1 'polypeptide(L)'
;MNAVLQEVERRLALVEKYYENYRSYLARGAYSKASEHLWGIANNLASLLSLLKGGRPITRHSDLRRFLDVLVRELAAREGGGEVVEAFKEGVLALEILHANFFHDFLEERQFEELRIKAERLLKILEEELYRLLQAQFGGSGGTR
;
A
#
# COMPACT_ATOMS: atom_id res chain seq x y z
N MET A 1 20.71 8.69 15.59
CA MET A 1 20.00 8.36 14.34
C MET A 1 18.61 9.01 14.42
N ASN A 2 18.16 9.69 13.36
CA ASN A 2 16.85 10.38 13.36
C ASN A 2 15.72 9.34 13.51
N ALA A 3 14.82 9.52 14.48
CA ALA A 3 13.72 8.59 14.76
C ALA A 3 12.80 8.35 13.53
N VAL A 4 12.64 9.35 12.67
CA VAL A 4 11.88 9.22 11.42
C VAL A 4 12.59 8.31 10.43
N LEU A 5 13.92 8.43 10.30
CA LEU A 5 14.71 7.60 9.40
C LEU A 5 14.69 6.13 9.83
N GLN A 6 14.82 5.86 11.14
CA GLN A 6 14.69 4.52 11.69
C GLN A 6 13.32 3.90 11.38
N GLU A 7 12.24 4.69 11.49
CA GLU A 7 10.90 4.23 11.19
C GLU A 7 10.69 3.96 9.70
N VAL A 8 11.30 4.76 8.82
CA VAL A 8 11.31 4.52 7.36
C VAL A 8 12.02 3.20 7.03
N GLU A 9 13.23 3.00 7.55
CA GLU A 9 14.01 1.76 7.36
C GLU A 9 13.23 0.53 7.85
N ARG A 10 12.65 0.62 9.05
CA ARG A 10 11.85 -0.45 9.64
C ARG A 10 10.66 -0.83 8.76
N ARG A 11 9.99 0.17 8.17
CA ARG A 11 8.80 -0.07 7.33
C ARG A 11 9.15 -0.64 5.97
N LEU A 12 10.26 -0.22 5.37
CA LEU A 12 10.76 -0.82 4.13
C LEU A 12 11.06 -2.31 4.34
N ALA A 13 11.76 -2.66 5.42
CA ALA A 13 12.03 -4.05 5.78
C ALA A 13 10.73 -4.86 6.02
N LEU A 14 9.70 -4.24 6.60
CA LEU A 14 8.39 -4.90 6.76
C LEU A 14 7.66 -5.11 5.44
N VAL A 15 7.70 -4.16 4.52
CA VAL A 15 7.12 -4.30 3.17
C VAL A 15 7.77 -5.48 2.45
N GLU A 16 9.09 -5.56 2.44
CA GLU A 16 9.83 -6.67 1.82
C GLU A 16 9.44 -8.02 2.42
N LYS A 17 9.48 -8.13 3.76
CA LYS A 17 9.09 -9.33 4.48
C LYS A 17 7.64 -9.75 4.19
N TYR A 18 6.71 -8.80 4.12
CA TYR A 18 5.32 -9.12 3.82
C TYR A 18 5.12 -9.54 2.37
N TYR A 19 5.87 -8.98 1.42
CA TYR A 19 5.86 -9.47 0.05
C TYR A 19 6.39 -10.90 -0.07
N GLU A 20 7.48 -11.24 0.63
CA GLU A 20 8.00 -12.61 0.67
C GLU A 20 6.96 -13.59 1.24
N ASN A 21 6.35 -13.25 2.38
CA ASN A 21 5.33 -14.08 2.99
C ASN A 21 4.09 -14.21 2.11
N TYR A 22 3.61 -13.09 1.55
CA TYR A 22 2.48 -13.07 0.61
C TYR A 22 2.70 -14.06 -0.53
N ARG A 23 3.85 -13.99 -1.22
CA ARG A 23 4.19 -14.91 -2.31
C ARG A 23 4.26 -16.36 -1.84
N SER A 24 4.82 -16.61 -0.66
CA SER A 24 4.93 -17.96 -0.09
C SER A 24 3.56 -18.58 0.21
N TYR A 25 2.64 -17.81 0.80
CA TYR A 25 1.30 -18.28 1.11
C TYR A 25 0.44 -18.42 -0.15
N LEU A 26 0.57 -17.49 -1.10
CA LEU A 26 -0.10 -17.58 -2.40
C LEU A 26 0.27 -18.90 -3.11
N ALA A 27 1.55 -19.24 -3.17
CA ALA A 27 2.04 -20.48 -3.81
C ALA A 27 1.51 -21.77 -3.16
N ARG A 28 0.96 -21.69 -1.94
CA ARG A 28 0.41 -22.82 -1.18
C ARG A 28 -1.12 -22.82 -1.15
N GLY A 29 -1.79 -21.88 -1.84
CA GLY A 29 -3.24 -21.72 -1.79
C GLY A 29 -3.77 -21.22 -0.44
N ALA A 30 -2.90 -20.66 0.42
CA ALA A 30 -3.28 -20.19 1.75
C ALA A 30 -3.84 -18.76 1.69
N TYR A 31 -5.04 -18.61 1.12
CA TYR A 31 -5.63 -17.32 0.75
C TYR A 31 -5.85 -16.38 1.94
N SER A 32 -6.39 -16.85 3.08
CA SER A 32 -6.52 -16.02 4.29
C SER A 32 -5.19 -15.40 4.74
N LYS A 33 -4.09 -16.16 4.73
CA LYS A 33 -2.76 -15.66 5.09
C LYS A 33 -2.18 -14.72 4.02
N ALA A 34 -2.39 -15.03 2.75
CA ALA A 34 -1.98 -14.15 1.66
C ALA A 34 -2.70 -12.79 1.74
N SER A 35 -4.00 -12.79 2.07
CA SER A 35 -4.81 -11.59 2.27
C SER A 35 -4.26 -10.67 3.38
N GLU A 36 -3.87 -11.24 4.53
CA GLU A 36 -3.28 -10.47 5.64
C GLU A 36 -1.98 -9.78 5.23
N HIS A 37 -1.14 -10.46 4.45
CA HIS A 37 0.11 -9.87 4.00
C HIS A 37 -0.10 -8.75 2.98
N LEU A 38 -1.09 -8.85 2.08
CA LEU A 38 -1.48 -7.75 1.20
C LEU A 38 -1.93 -6.52 1.99
N TRP A 39 -2.73 -6.72 3.05
CA TRP A 39 -3.11 -5.66 3.98
C TRP A 39 -1.89 -5.04 4.67
N GLY A 40 -0.99 -5.87 5.19
CA GLY A 40 0.25 -5.45 5.83
C GLY A 40 1.16 -4.61 4.91
N ILE A 41 1.26 -4.98 3.63
CA ILE A 41 2.01 -4.20 2.62
C ILE A 41 1.37 -2.83 2.44
N ALA A 42 0.07 -2.78 2.17
CA ALA A 42 -0.66 -1.53 1.96
C ALA A 42 -0.52 -0.58 3.16
N ASN A 43 -0.64 -1.10 4.38
CA ASN A 43 -0.50 -0.33 5.61
C ASN A 43 0.90 0.29 5.75
N ASN A 44 1.96 -0.48 5.45
CA ASN A 44 3.33 0.02 5.57
C ASN A 44 3.69 1.00 4.46
N LEU A 45 3.24 0.77 3.22
CA LEU A 45 3.37 1.74 2.13
C LEU A 45 2.66 3.05 2.45
N ALA A 46 1.41 2.99 2.91
CA ALA A 46 0.67 4.18 3.33
C ALA A 46 1.35 4.92 4.51
N SER A 47 1.95 4.18 5.44
CA SER A 47 2.72 4.77 6.53
C SER A 47 4.01 5.45 6.07
N LEU A 48 4.73 4.85 5.12
CA LEU A 48 5.90 5.47 4.48
C LEU A 48 5.51 6.77 3.77
N LEU A 49 4.43 6.74 2.98
CA LEU A 49 3.88 7.92 2.32
C LEU A 49 3.47 9.00 3.33
N SER A 50 2.81 8.63 4.42
CA SER A 50 2.44 9.57 5.48
C SER A 50 3.67 10.23 6.11
N LEU A 51 4.71 9.45 6.44
CA LEU A 51 5.97 9.96 7.00
C LEU A 51 6.68 10.93 6.05
N LEU A 52 6.77 10.61 4.76
CA LEU A 52 7.38 11.49 3.76
C LEU A 52 6.59 12.79 3.56
N LYS A 53 5.28 12.76 3.80
CA LYS A 53 4.41 13.95 3.82
C LYS A 53 4.44 14.70 5.17
N GLY A 54 5.36 14.36 6.08
CA GLY A 54 5.49 14.99 7.41
C GLY A 54 4.45 14.54 8.44
N GLY A 55 3.72 13.48 8.15
CA GLY A 55 2.72 12.87 9.01
C GLY A 55 3.29 11.87 10.03
N ARG A 56 2.42 11.00 10.53
CA ARG A 56 2.77 9.92 11.47
C ARG A 56 2.44 8.57 10.86
N PRO A 57 3.09 7.49 11.30
CA PRO A 57 2.77 6.18 10.78
C PRO A 57 1.33 5.76 11.04
N ILE A 58 0.74 5.04 10.09
CA ILE A 58 -0.63 4.56 10.19
C ILE A 58 -0.66 3.34 11.12
N THR A 59 -1.55 3.37 12.12
CA THR A 59 -1.65 2.30 13.14
C THR A 59 -3.05 1.72 13.28
N ARG A 60 -4.07 2.39 12.73
CA ARG A 60 -5.48 1.97 12.81
C ARG A 60 -6.05 1.79 11.41
N HIS A 61 -6.97 0.84 11.27
CA HIS A 61 -7.71 0.61 10.03
C HIS A 61 -8.38 1.91 9.54
N SER A 62 -9.14 2.60 10.41
CA SER A 62 -9.83 3.85 10.05
C SER A 62 -8.88 4.94 9.54
N ASP A 63 -7.65 4.99 10.06
CA ASP A 63 -6.66 5.97 9.65
C ASP A 63 -6.05 5.62 8.29
N LEU A 64 -5.88 4.32 8.01
CA LEU A 64 -5.50 3.85 6.67
C LEU A 64 -6.54 4.28 5.64
N ARG A 65 -7.82 4.02 5.93
CA ARG A 65 -8.91 4.39 5.03
C ARG A 65 -8.94 5.89 4.75
N ARG A 66 -8.89 6.70 5.81
CA ARG A 66 -8.85 8.16 5.68
C ARG A 66 -7.64 8.64 4.88
N PHE A 67 -6.47 8.05 5.13
CA PHE A 67 -5.26 8.42 4.41
C PHE A 67 -5.36 8.09 2.91
N LEU A 68 -5.83 6.90 2.56
CA LEU A 68 -6.03 6.47 1.18
C LEU A 68 -7.09 7.34 0.45
N ASP A 69 -8.15 7.77 1.15
CA ASP A 69 -9.15 8.69 0.61
C ASP A 69 -8.60 10.09 0.32
N VAL A 70 -7.68 10.59 1.16
CA VAL A 70 -6.97 11.84 0.88
C VAL A 70 -6.04 11.64 -0.31
N LEU A 71 -5.27 10.55 -0.31
CA LEU A 71 -4.29 10.28 -1.36
C LEU A 71 -4.94 10.18 -2.74
N VAL A 72 -6.05 9.44 -2.87
CA VAL A 72 -6.74 9.32 -4.16
C VAL A 72 -7.25 10.66 -4.69
N ARG A 73 -7.65 11.59 -3.81
CA ARG A 73 -8.06 12.95 -4.21
C ARG A 73 -6.87 13.77 -4.69
N GLU A 74 -5.71 13.64 -4.03
CA GLU A 74 -4.47 14.28 -4.46
C GLU A 74 -4.03 13.76 -5.84
N LEU A 75 -4.08 12.44 -6.05
CA LEU A 75 -3.80 11.81 -7.35
C LEU A 75 -4.77 12.31 -8.42
N ALA A 76 -6.08 12.33 -8.13
CA ALA A 76 -7.10 12.83 -9.05
C ALA A 76 -6.88 14.29 -9.48
N ALA A 77 -6.51 15.14 -8.52
CA ALA A 77 -6.23 16.55 -8.78
C ALA A 77 -4.97 16.75 -9.64
N ARG A 78 -3.99 15.83 -9.53
CA ARG A 78 -2.71 15.91 -10.26
C ARG A 78 -2.79 15.32 -11.67
N GLU A 79 -3.46 14.18 -11.82
CA GLU A 79 -3.40 13.36 -13.04
C GLU A 79 -4.68 13.43 -13.88
N GLY A 80 -5.73 14.09 -13.36
CA GLY A 80 -7.07 14.06 -13.93
C GLY A 80 -7.79 12.77 -13.52
N GLY A 81 -8.99 12.88 -12.95
CA GLY A 81 -9.70 11.81 -12.25
C GLY A 81 -10.24 10.64 -13.09
N GLY A 82 -9.41 10.05 -13.95
CA GLY A 82 -9.73 8.93 -14.83
C GLY A 82 -9.43 7.54 -14.24
N GLU A 83 -8.93 6.64 -15.08
CA GLU A 83 -8.74 5.20 -14.80
C GLU A 83 -7.95 4.90 -13.51
N VAL A 84 -6.92 5.69 -13.20
CA VAL A 84 -6.11 5.52 -11.98
C VAL A 84 -6.94 5.68 -10.71
N VAL A 85 -7.86 6.65 -10.68
CA VAL A 85 -8.72 6.90 -9.52
C VAL A 85 -9.70 5.76 -9.29
N GLU A 86 -10.26 5.21 -10.37
CA GLU A 86 -11.16 4.06 -10.26
C GLU A 86 -10.39 2.80 -9.84
N ALA A 87 -9.23 2.52 -10.45
CA ALA A 87 -8.36 1.42 -10.04
C ALA A 87 -7.96 1.52 -8.57
N PHE A 88 -7.68 2.73 -8.09
CA PHE A 88 -7.36 2.98 -6.68
C PHE A 88 -8.55 2.65 -5.78
N LYS A 89 -9.74 3.18 -6.07
CA LYS A 89 -10.96 2.91 -5.28
C LYS A 89 -11.31 1.43 -5.24
N GLU A 90 -11.27 0.75 -6.38
CA GLU A 90 -11.49 -0.69 -6.47
C GLU A 90 -10.48 -1.48 -5.64
N GLY A 91 -9.21 -1.08 -5.69
CA GLY A 91 -8.16 -1.70 -4.90
C GLY A 91 -8.34 -1.50 -3.40
N VAL A 92 -8.85 -0.34 -2.95
CA VAL A 92 -9.14 -0.09 -1.53
C VAL A 92 -10.23 -1.02 -1.04
N LEU A 93 -11.34 -1.13 -1.79
CA LEU A 93 -12.43 -2.05 -1.46
C LEU A 93 -11.94 -3.50 -1.45
N ALA A 94 -11.11 -3.89 -2.40
CA ALA A 94 -10.53 -5.22 -2.44
C ALA A 94 -9.65 -5.51 -1.22
N LEU A 95 -8.81 -4.57 -0.80
CA LEU A 95 -8.00 -4.70 0.42
C LEU A 95 -8.85 -4.84 1.69
N GLU A 96 -9.96 -4.11 1.81
CA GLU A 96 -10.86 -4.23 2.96
C GLU A 96 -11.49 -5.63 3.02
N ILE A 97 -11.91 -6.18 1.88
CA ILE A 97 -12.48 -7.54 1.78
C ILE A 97 -11.40 -8.60 2.09
N LEU A 98 -10.20 -8.45 1.53
CA LEU A 98 -9.07 -9.34 1.81
C LEU A 98 -8.71 -9.32 3.30
N HIS A 99 -8.65 -8.15 3.92
CA HIS A 99 -8.39 -8.04 5.36
C HIS A 99 -9.48 -8.74 6.18
N ALA A 100 -10.75 -8.64 5.79
CA ALA A 100 -11.80 -9.44 6.42
C ALA A 100 -11.60 -10.96 6.20
N ASN A 101 -11.11 -11.38 5.02
CA ASN A 101 -10.84 -12.77 4.70
C ASN A 101 -9.79 -13.40 5.62
N PHE A 102 -8.82 -12.62 6.12
CA PHE A 102 -7.87 -13.13 7.11
C PHE A 102 -8.57 -13.69 8.36
N PHE A 103 -9.61 -13.02 8.85
CA PHE A 103 -10.32 -13.40 10.07
C PHE A 103 -11.37 -14.48 9.84
N HIS A 104 -11.94 -14.53 8.64
CA HIS A 104 -13.14 -15.30 8.36
C HIS A 104 -12.94 -16.43 7.35
N ASP A 105 -11.82 -16.46 6.62
CA ASP A 105 -11.42 -17.49 5.63
C ASP A 105 -12.56 -17.92 4.71
N PHE A 106 -13.21 -16.93 4.09
CA PHE A 106 -14.48 -17.10 3.36
C PHE A 106 -14.36 -16.96 1.84
N LEU A 107 -13.19 -16.55 1.33
CA LEU A 107 -12.96 -16.40 -0.11
C LEU A 107 -12.51 -17.72 -0.72
N GLU A 108 -13.22 -18.15 -1.76
CA GLU A 108 -12.74 -19.18 -2.67
C GLU A 108 -11.65 -18.63 -3.60
N GLU A 109 -10.87 -19.54 -4.21
CA GLU A 109 -9.73 -19.21 -5.07
C GLU A 109 -10.04 -18.14 -6.12
N ARG A 110 -11.14 -18.31 -6.86
CA ARG A 110 -11.53 -17.35 -7.91
C ARG A 110 -11.82 -15.97 -7.33
N GLN A 111 -12.55 -15.90 -6.20
CA GLN A 111 -12.90 -14.63 -5.57
C GLN A 111 -11.66 -13.95 -5.01
N PHE A 112 -10.79 -14.73 -4.37
CA PHE A 112 -9.49 -14.25 -3.90
C PHE A 112 -8.65 -13.69 -5.05
N GLU A 113 -8.56 -14.39 -6.17
CA GLU A 113 -7.78 -13.98 -7.34
C GLU A 113 -8.27 -12.65 -7.93
N GLU A 114 -9.58 -12.50 -8.10
CA GLU A 114 -10.19 -11.25 -8.59
C GLU A 114 -9.89 -10.06 -7.67
N LEU A 115 -9.92 -10.26 -6.35
CA LEU A 115 -9.60 -9.23 -5.35
C LEU A 115 -8.09 -8.97 -5.26
N ARG A 116 -7.27 -10.02 -5.34
CA ARG A 116 -5.80 -9.96 -5.32
C ARG A 116 -5.28 -9.06 -6.43
N ILE A 117 -5.77 -9.24 -7.66
CA ILE A 117 -5.37 -8.42 -8.81
C ILE A 117 -5.66 -6.93 -8.56
N LYS A 118 -6.83 -6.61 -7.99
CA LYS A 118 -7.20 -5.21 -7.66
C LYS A 118 -6.33 -4.64 -6.55
N ALA A 119 -6.06 -5.43 -5.51
CA ALA A 119 -5.18 -5.03 -4.42
C ALA A 119 -3.75 -4.77 -4.92
N GLU A 120 -3.18 -5.67 -5.73
CA GLU A 120 -1.83 -5.51 -6.31
C GLU A 120 -1.71 -4.26 -7.18
N ARG A 121 -2.74 -3.93 -7.97
CA ARG A 121 -2.78 -2.68 -8.73
C ARG A 121 -2.72 -1.47 -7.81
N LEU A 122 -3.44 -1.47 -6.70
CA LEU A 122 -3.33 -0.40 -5.70
C LEU A 122 -1.94 -0.36 -5.06
N LEU A 123 -1.36 -1.50 -4.67
CA LEU A 123 -0.01 -1.54 -4.12
C LEU A 123 1.01 -0.90 -5.06
N LYS A 124 0.92 -1.22 -6.36
CA LYS A 124 1.75 -0.61 -7.39
C LYS A 124 1.60 0.91 -7.45
N ILE A 125 0.37 1.44 -7.39
CA ILE A 125 0.13 2.89 -7.36
C ILE A 125 0.77 3.53 -6.11
N LEU A 126 0.67 2.87 -4.95
CA LEU A 126 1.29 3.36 -3.71
C LEU A 126 2.83 3.36 -3.79
N GLU A 127 3.42 2.33 -4.41
CA GLU A 127 4.86 2.23 -4.65
C GLU A 127 5.36 3.29 -5.63
N GLU A 128 4.63 3.54 -6.72
CA GLU A 128 4.94 4.58 -7.69
C GLU A 128 4.90 5.97 -7.05
N GLU A 129 3.88 6.24 -6.22
CA GLU A 129 3.80 7.49 -5.46
C GLU A 129 4.92 7.61 -4.43
N LEU A 130 5.29 6.51 -3.77
CA LEU A 130 6.40 6.46 -2.81
C LEU A 130 7.72 6.80 -3.50
N TYR A 131 7.99 6.14 -4.63
CA TYR A 131 9.17 6.39 -5.45
C TYR A 131 9.23 7.84 -5.92
N ARG A 132 8.10 8.38 -6.38
CA ARG A 132 7.99 9.79 -6.79
C ARG A 132 8.36 10.75 -5.67
N LEU A 133 7.87 10.53 -4.45
CA LEU A 133 8.19 11.37 -3.29
C LEU A 133 9.68 11.28 -2.90
N LEU A 134 10.25 10.07 -2.91
CA LEU A 134 11.67 9.87 -2.65
C LEU A 134 12.55 10.59 -3.69
N GLN A 135 12.19 10.52 -4.97
CA GLN A 135 12.89 11.25 -6.03
C GLN A 135 12.80 12.77 -5.85
N ALA A 136 11.62 13.30 -5.48
CA ALA A 136 11.46 14.72 -5.22
C ALA A 136 12.30 15.21 -4.02
N GLN A 137 12.46 14.38 -2.99
CA GLN A 137 13.15 14.73 -1.76
C GLN A 137 14.68 14.53 -1.81
N PHE A 138 15.15 13.55 -2.57
CA PHE A 138 16.56 13.13 -2.60
C PHE A 138 17.21 13.17 -3.99
N GLY A 139 16.43 13.25 -5.07
CA GLY A 139 16.92 13.37 -6.45
C GLY A 139 17.29 14.78 -6.89
N GLY A 140 17.07 15.79 -6.03
CA GLY A 140 17.31 17.22 -6.32
C GLY A 140 18.75 17.73 -6.14
N SER A 141 19.76 16.87 -6.01
CA SER A 141 21.17 17.27 -5.93
C SER A 141 21.91 17.08 -7.26
N GLY A 142 21.40 17.71 -8.32
CA GLY A 142 21.97 17.62 -9.68
C GLY A 142 21.78 18.85 -10.57
N GLY A 143 21.46 20.02 -9.99
CA GLY A 143 21.31 21.28 -10.72
C GLY A 143 22.16 22.39 -10.13
N THR A 144 23.47 22.33 -10.34
CA THR A 144 24.39 23.46 -10.14
C THR A 144 24.09 24.59 -11.13
N ARG A 145 23.87 25.78 -10.55
CA ARG A 145 24.17 27.13 -11.06
C ARG A 145 23.40 27.66 -12.26
#